data_AF-K9WS53-F1
#
_entry.id   AF-K9WS53-F1
#
_cell.length_a   1.000
_cell.length_b   1.000
_cell.length_c   1.000
_cell.angle_alpha   90.00
_cell.angle_beta   90.00
_cell.angle_gamma   90.00
#
_symmetry.space_group_name_H-M   'P 1'
#
loop_
_entity.id
_entity.type
_entity.pdbx_description
1 polymer ?
#
loop_
_entity_poly.entity_id
_entity_poly.type
_entity_poly.pdbx_seq_one_letter_code
_entity_poly.pdbx_strand_id
1 'polypeptide(L)'
;MNQEDARLTYELALGRRVTDRSWYSTKRLLAKHQLELTPENLQFFAQIRTLIPRSAIGVSGILECYEKAEKIMQSHASLKGSEIVSILSGYGVKPHQTTISRWFSSIGGYRRDRSYPASALKVILTQAFIYKASFSPALPQGVNHG
;
A
#
# COMPACT_ATOMS: atom_id res chain seq x y z
N MET A 1 -0.97 19.31 14.83
CA MET A 1 -0.88 18.27 15.88
C MET A 1 0.48 18.40 16.56
N ASN A 2 0.55 18.34 17.90
CA ASN A 2 1.84 18.37 18.59
C ASN A 2 2.55 16.99 18.48
N GLN A 3 3.83 16.90 18.84
CA GLN A 3 4.59 15.64 18.65
C GLN A 3 4.15 14.50 19.59
N GLU A 4 3.63 14.83 20.77
CA GLU A 4 3.20 13.86 21.78
C GLU A 4 1.88 13.21 21.38
N ASP A 5 0.93 14.02 20.90
CA ASP A 5 -0.35 13.58 20.33
C ASP A 5 -0.13 12.67 19.13
N ALA A 6 0.80 13.03 18.24
CA ALA A 6 1.12 12.22 17.06
C ALA A 6 1.68 10.84 17.43
N ARG A 7 2.55 10.78 18.43
CA ARG A 7 3.08 9.50 18.92
C ARG A 7 1.97 8.67 19.54
N LEU A 8 1.12 9.28 20.37
CA LEU A 8 0.03 8.59 21.03
C LEU A 8 -0.96 8.00 20.02
N THR A 9 -1.37 8.78 19.01
CA THR A 9 -2.25 8.27 17.94
C THR A 9 -1.64 7.06 17.23
N TYR A 10 -0.35 7.10 16.95
CA TYR A 10 0.36 5.99 16.32
C TYR A 10 0.44 4.75 17.22
N GLU A 11 0.77 4.92 18.50
CA GLU A 11 0.84 3.83 19.49
C GLU A 11 -0.52 3.16 19.71
N LEU A 12 -1.59 3.96 19.79
CA LEU A 12 -2.97 3.48 19.91
C LEU A 12 -3.37 2.64 18.69
N ALA A 13 -3.07 3.14 17.48
CA ALA A 13 -3.37 2.41 16.25
C ALA A 13 -2.52 1.13 16.10
N LEU A 14 -1.30 1.12 16.64
CA LEU A 14 -0.41 -0.03 16.63
C LEU A 14 -0.74 -1.05 17.73
N GLY A 15 -1.52 -0.65 18.75
CA GLY A 15 -1.85 -1.47 19.92
C GLY A 15 -0.68 -1.72 20.87
N ARG A 16 0.41 -0.93 20.78
CA ARG A 16 1.58 -1.05 21.67
C ARG A 16 2.38 0.25 21.73
N ARG A 17 3.11 0.42 22.84
CA ARG A 17 4.10 1.49 23.01
C ARG A 17 5.25 1.34 22.00
N VAL A 18 5.80 2.46 21.55
CA VAL A 18 7.02 2.48 20.74
C VAL A 18 8.15 3.17 21.48
N THR A 19 9.39 2.76 21.24
CA THR A 19 10.57 3.43 21.80
C THR A 19 10.87 4.74 21.06
N ASP A 20 11.61 5.65 21.68
CA ASP A 20 11.98 6.93 21.06
C ASP A 20 12.74 6.74 19.75
N ARG A 21 13.63 5.74 19.71
CA ARG A 21 14.35 5.36 18.48
C ARG A 21 13.39 4.89 17.38
N SER A 22 12.42 4.06 17.73
CA SER A 22 11.40 3.59 16.77
C SER A 22 10.53 4.73 16.27
N TRP A 23 10.15 5.66 17.17
CA TRP A 23 9.39 6.85 16.82
C TRP A 23 10.18 7.78 15.89
N TYR A 24 11.45 8.02 16.18
CA TYR A 24 12.34 8.80 15.32
C TYR A 24 12.45 8.21 13.91
N SER A 25 12.70 6.89 13.80
CA SER A 25 12.74 6.21 12.50
C SER A 25 11.41 6.27 11.76
N THR A 26 10.29 6.16 12.47
CA THR A 26 8.93 6.27 11.91
C THR A 26 8.69 7.65 11.32
N LYS A 27 9.01 8.72 12.05
CA LYS A 27 8.90 10.10 11.57
C LYS A 27 9.74 10.32 10.31
N ARG A 28 10.99 9.84 10.30
CA ARG A 28 11.85 9.95 9.10
C ARG A 28 11.27 9.22 7.90
N LEU A 29 10.64 8.06 8.12
CA LEU A 29 10.02 7.29 7.06
C LEU A 29 8.80 8.01 6.48
N LEU A 30 7.90 8.49 7.35
CA LEU A 30 6.73 9.27 6.93
C LEU A 30 7.15 10.53 6.15
N ALA A 31 8.14 11.27 6.67
CA ALA A 31 8.68 12.45 6.00
C ALA A 31 9.31 12.13 4.63
N LYS A 32 10.07 11.03 4.52
CA LYS A 32 10.64 10.57 3.24
C LYS A 32 9.56 10.35 2.19
N HIS A 33 8.41 9.85 2.63
CA HIS A 33 7.26 9.53 1.78
C HIS A 33 6.22 10.66 1.71
N GLN A 34 6.59 11.88 2.12
CA GLN A 34 5.74 13.07 2.09
C GLN A 34 4.38 12.87 2.80
N LEU A 35 4.34 11.96 3.78
CA LEU A 35 3.18 11.72 4.62
C LEU A 35 3.28 12.63 5.83
N GLU A 36 2.39 13.63 5.89
CA GLU A 36 2.26 14.51 7.04
C GLU A 36 1.86 13.71 8.29
N LEU A 37 2.26 14.21 9.47
CA LEU A 37 1.86 13.64 10.75
C LEU A 37 0.40 14.02 11.05
N THR A 38 -0.53 13.43 10.32
CA THR A 38 -1.98 13.50 10.56
C THR A 38 -2.45 12.20 11.22
N PRO A 39 -3.55 12.24 12.01
CA PRO A 39 -4.12 11.04 12.62
C PRO A 39 -4.39 9.92 11.60
N GLU A 40 -4.90 10.28 10.43
CA GLU A 40 -5.25 9.35 9.34
C GLU A 40 -3.99 8.66 8.80
N ASN A 41 -2.93 9.42 8.52
CA ASN A 41 -1.67 8.88 8.00
C ASN A 41 -0.98 7.99 9.04
N LEU A 42 -1.07 8.33 10.32
CA LEU A 42 -0.48 7.55 11.41
C LEU A 42 -1.24 6.24 11.63
N GLN A 43 -2.57 6.27 11.58
CA GLN A 43 -3.40 5.07 11.63
C GLN A 43 -3.11 4.16 10.42
N PHE A 44 -3.08 4.72 9.22
CA PHE A 44 -2.71 4.02 8.01
C PHE A 44 -1.32 3.37 8.12
N PHE A 45 -0.33 4.12 8.61
CA PHE A 45 1.02 3.62 8.79
C PHE A 45 1.13 2.53 9.87
N ALA A 46 0.35 2.63 10.95
CA ALA A 46 0.26 1.61 11.97
C ALA A 46 -0.37 0.32 11.42
N GLN A 47 -1.46 0.43 10.65
CA GLN A 47 -2.09 -0.69 9.96
C GLN A 47 -1.12 -1.37 8.98
N ILE A 48 -0.35 -0.60 8.22
CA ILE A 48 0.72 -1.15 7.39
C ILE A 48 1.67 -1.99 8.24
N ARG A 49 2.10 -1.49 9.41
CA ARG A 49 3.03 -2.23 10.28
C ARG A 49 2.45 -3.48 10.92
N THR A 50 1.17 -3.51 11.26
CA THR A 50 0.53 -4.71 11.82
C THR A 50 0.36 -5.81 10.76
N LEU A 51 0.22 -5.44 9.48
CA LEU A 51 0.24 -6.37 8.35
C LEU A 51 1.64 -6.99 8.11
N ILE A 52 2.67 -6.52 8.81
CA ILE A 52 4.09 -6.90 8.61
C ILE A 52 4.71 -7.44 9.92
N PRO A 53 4.50 -8.71 10.27
CA PRO A 53 5.46 -9.37 11.15
C PRO A 53 6.74 -9.77 10.39
N ARG A 54 6.69 -9.96 9.06
CA ARG A 54 7.76 -10.64 8.27
C ARG A 54 7.86 -10.26 6.76
N SER A 55 7.54 -9.04 6.32
CA SER A 55 7.72 -8.72 4.87
C SER A 55 9.20 -8.55 4.52
N ALA A 56 9.61 -9.12 3.38
CA ALA A 56 11.01 -9.10 2.92
C ALA A 56 11.53 -7.69 2.58
N ILE A 57 10.62 -6.74 2.29
CA ILE A 57 10.95 -5.37 1.85
C ILE A 57 10.86 -4.30 2.94
N GLY A 58 10.46 -4.68 4.15
CA GLY A 58 10.29 -3.76 5.27
C GLY A 58 9.24 -2.67 4.99
N VAL A 59 9.20 -1.65 5.85
CA VAL A 59 8.14 -0.63 5.84
C VAL A 59 8.35 0.40 4.72
N SER A 60 9.60 0.75 4.36
CA SER A 60 9.90 1.67 3.25
C SER A 60 9.36 1.12 1.92
N GLY A 61 9.63 -0.16 1.62
CA GLY A 61 9.18 -0.74 0.36
C GLY A 61 7.66 -0.78 0.24
N ILE A 62 6.92 -0.85 1.35
CA ILE A 62 5.46 -0.84 1.33
C ILE A 62 4.92 0.57 1.08
N LEU A 63 5.55 1.59 1.64
CA LEU A 63 5.22 2.97 1.30
C LEU A 63 5.51 3.25 -0.18
N GLU A 64 6.61 2.73 -0.72
CA GLU A 64 6.91 2.82 -2.16
C GLU A 64 5.85 2.12 -3.01
N CYS A 65 5.37 0.94 -2.59
CA CYS A 65 4.23 0.26 -3.22
C CYS A 65 2.95 1.11 -3.17
N TYR A 66 2.67 1.73 -2.04
CA TYR A 66 1.48 2.56 -1.85
C TYR A 66 1.53 3.84 -2.68
N GLU A 67 2.62 4.59 -2.66
CA GLU A 67 2.83 5.78 -3.49
C GLU A 67 2.69 5.44 -4.97
N LYS A 68 3.20 4.28 -5.38
CA LYS A 68 3.06 3.82 -6.76
C LYS A 68 1.62 3.52 -7.11
N ALA A 69 0.87 2.85 -6.23
CA ALA A 69 -0.56 2.61 -6.42
C ALA A 69 -1.34 3.93 -6.49
N GLU A 70 -1.00 4.90 -5.64
CA GLU A 70 -1.61 6.22 -5.62
C GLU A 70 -1.36 6.98 -6.92
N LYS A 71 -0.12 7.05 -7.41
CA LYS A 71 0.21 7.70 -8.69
C LYS A 71 -0.56 7.11 -9.88
N ILE A 72 -0.71 5.79 -9.92
CA ILE A 72 -1.51 5.14 -10.97
C ILE A 72 -2.98 5.58 -10.84
N MET A 73 -3.53 5.60 -9.63
CA MET A 73 -4.93 5.97 -9.39
C MET A 73 -5.22 7.47 -9.53
N GLN A 74 -4.25 8.36 -9.39
CA GLN A 74 -4.45 9.80 -9.64
C GLN A 74 -4.90 10.09 -11.08
N SER A 75 -4.53 9.24 -12.03
CA SER A 75 -4.90 9.38 -13.45
C SER A 75 -6.24 8.71 -13.79
N HIS A 76 -6.91 8.05 -12.83
CA HIS A 76 -8.09 7.23 -13.09
C HIS A 76 -9.14 7.38 -11.99
N ALA A 77 -10.36 7.82 -12.32
CA ALA A 77 -11.46 7.90 -11.35
C ALA A 77 -12.02 6.49 -11.00
N SER A 78 -12.04 5.59 -11.97
CA SER A 78 -12.47 4.21 -11.83
C SER A 78 -11.87 3.35 -12.94
N LEU A 79 -11.69 2.04 -12.69
CA LEU A 79 -11.21 1.09 -13.68
C LEU A 79 -11.99 -0.23 -13.59
N LYS A 80 -12.10 -0.90 -14.73
CA LYS A 80 -12.63 -2.26 -14.82
C LYS A 80 -11.64 -3.26 -14.23
N GLY A 81 -12.17 -4.40 -13.77
CA GLY A 81 -11.36 -5.51 -13.28
C GLY A 81 -10.29 -5.96 -14.29
N SER A 82 -10.63 -6.05 -15.58
CA SER A 82 -9.68 -6.37 -16.65
C SER A 82 -8.52 -5.38 -16.74
N GLU A 83 -8.81 -4.08 -16.67
CA GLU A 83 -7.82 -3.02 -16.79
C GLU A 83 -6.81 -3.08 -15.64
N ILE A 84 -7.27 -3.39 -14.43
CA ILE A 84 -6.41 -3.58 -13.27
C ILE A 84 -5.49 -4.78 -13.43
N VAL A 85 -6.00 -5.90 -13.94
CA VAL A 85 -5.17 -7.08 -14.20
C VAL A 85 -4.12 -6.78 -15.27
N SER A 86 -4.47 -6.01 -16.30
CA SER A 86 -3.52 -5.54 -17.32
C SER A 86 -2.43 -4.63 -16.73
N ILE A 87 -2.80 -3.67 -15.88
CA ILE A 87 -1.84 -2.81 -15.17
C ILE A 87 -0.88 -3.65 -14.32
N LEU A 88 -1.42 -4.59 -13.53
CA LEU A 88 -0.62 -5.49 -12.69
C LEU A 88 0.37 -6.31 -13.52
N SER A 89 -0.08 -6.87 -14.65
CA SER A 89 0.76 -7.62 -15.57
C SER A 89 1.87 -6.74 -16.18
N GLY A 90 1.57 -5.49 -16.52
CA GLY A 90 2.55 -4.50 -17.00
C GLY A 90 3.65 -4.22 -15.97
N TYR A 91 3.31 -4.27 -14.68
CA TYR A 91 4.29 -4.22 -13.59
C TYR A 91 4.88 -5.59 -13.23
N GLY A 92 4.72 -6.61 -14.08
CA GLY A 92 5.24 -7.97 -13.86
C GLY A 92 4.64 -8.68 -12.64
N VAL A 93 3.46 -8.24 -12.18
CA VAL A 93 2.69 -8.93 -11.15
C VAL A 93 1.79 -9.93 -11.87
N LYS A 94 2.14 -11.22 -11.83
CA LYS A 94 1.40 -12.31 -12.49
C LYS A 94 0.78 -13.28 -11.46
N PRO A 95 -0.22 -12.84 -10.68
CA PRO A 95 -0.82 -13.64 -9.63
C PRO A 95 -1.77 -14.70 -10.23
N HIS A 96 -1.89 -15.84 -9.54
CA HIS A 96 -2.92 -16.83 -9.87
C HIS A 96 -4.33 -16.23 -9.66
N GLN A 97 -5.34 -16.75 -10.38
CA GLN A 97 -6.72 -16.26 -10.32
C GLN A 97 -7.27 -16.25 -8.88
N THR A 98 -6.93 -17.25 -8.07
CA THR A 98 -7.33 -17.33 -6.66
C THR A 98 -6.78 -16.16 -5.83
N THR A 99 -5.58 -15.69 -6.12
CA THR A 99 -4.98 -14.52 -5.47
C THR A 99 -5.70 -13.23 -5.87
N ILE A 100 -6.05 -13.09 -7.15
CA ILE A 100 -6.87 -11.96 -7.63
C ILE A 100 -8.23 -11.95 -6.92
N SER A 101 -8.92 -13.09 -6.89
CA SER A 101 -10.20 -13.21 -6.19
C SER A 101 -10.10 -12.85 -4.71
N ARG A 102 -9.00 -13.21 -4.04
CA ARG A 102 -8.75 -12.83 -2.64
C ARG A 102 -8.59 -11.32 -2.46
N TRP A 103 -7.82 -10.63 -3.30
CA TRP A 103 -7.66 -9.18 -3.19
C TRP A 103 -8.97 -8.42 -3.39
N PHE A 104 -9.80 -8.87 -4.33
CA PHE A 104 -11.11 -8.25 -4.59
C PHE A 104 -12.22 -8.66 -3.62
N SER A 105 -11.99 -9.63 -2.73
CA SER A 105 -13.03 -10.15 -1.83
C SER A 105 -13.71 -9.06 -0.98
N SER A 106 -12.93 -8.13 -0.44
CA SER A 106 -13.41 -7.02 0.40
C SER A 106 -14.28 -5.99 -0.33
N ILE A 107 -14.27 -6.00 -1.68
CA ILE A 107 -14.99 -5.02 -2.51
C ILE A 107 -16.06 -5.70 -3.39
N GLY A 108 -16.54 -6.86 -2.94
CA GLY A 108 -17.62 -7.61 -3.59
C GLY A 108 -17.16 -8.54 -4.72
N GLY A 109 -15.89 -8.97 -4.67
CA GLY A 109 -15.32 -9.98 -5.57
C GLY A 109 -14.85 -9.44 -6.92
N TYR A 110 -13.93 -10.17 -7.54
CA TYR A 110 -13.39 -9.83 -8.86
C TYR A 110 -14.41 -10.14 -9.95
N ARG A 111 -14.68 -9.16 -10.81
CA ARG A 111 -15.46 -9.29 -12.03
C ARG A 111 -14.76 -8.49 -13.12
N ARG A 112 -14.55 -9.13 -14.27
CA ARG A 112 -13.79 -8.57 -15.39
C ARG A 112 -14.33 -7.22 -15.85
N ASP A 113 -15.65 -7.12 -16.03
CA ASP A 113 -16.30 -5.95 -16.65
C ASP A 113 -16.87 -4.95 -15.64
N ARG A 114 -16.77 -5.25 -14.34
CA ARG A 114 -17.24 -4.35 -13.28
C ARG A 114 -16.25 -3.21 -13.12
N SER A 115 -16.77 -1.98 -13.09
CA SER A 115 -15.99 -0.80 -12.71
C SER A 115 -15.87 -0.72 -11.17
N TYR A 116 -14.66 -0.42 -10.71
CA TYR A 116 -14.34 -0.25 -9.30
C TYR A 116 -13.80 1.17 -9.07
N PRO A 117 -14.15 1.81 -7.94
CA PRO A 117 -13.66 3.15 -7.63
C PRO A 117 -12.17 3.15 -7.32
N ALA A 118 -11.48 4.24 -7.67
CA ALA A 118 -10.04 4.40 -7.45
C ALA A 118 -9.59 4.14 -6.00
N SER A 119 -10.40 4.54 -5.02
CA SER A 119 -10.13 4.32 -3.59
C SER A 119 -10.01 2.83 -3.24
N ALA A 120 -10.90 2.00 -3.76
CA ALA A 120 -10.87 0.55 -3.58
C ALA A 120 -9.69 -0.10 -4.33
N LEU A 121 -9.42 0.39 -5.53
CA LEU A 121 -8.36 -0.14 -6.39
C LEU A 121 -6.96 0.18 -5.89
N LYS A 122 -6.77 1.33 -5.23
CA LYS A 122 -5.50 1.70 -4.57
C LYS A 122 -5.07 0.63 -3.57
N VAL A 123 -6.01 0.12 -2.77
CA VAL A 123 -5.75 -0.94 -1.79
C VAL A 123 -5.31 -2.24 -2.48
N ILE A 124 -5.98 -2.62 -3.56
CA ILE A 124 -5.66 -3.83 -4.34
C ILE A 124 -4.28 -3.74 -4.99
N LEU A 125 -3.98 -2.61 -5.64
CA LEU A 125 -2.67 -2.38 -6.26
C LEU A 125 -1.55 -2.43 -5.23
N THR A 126 -1.77 -1.82 -4.05
CA THR A 126 -0.82 -1.86 -2.94
C THR A 126 -0.57 -3.32 -2.51
N GLN A 127 -1.62 -4.11 -2.26
CA GLN A 127 -1.51 -5.53 -1.91
C GLN A 127 -0.75 -6.33 -2.98
N ALA A 128 -1.00 -6.04 -4.26
CA ALA A 128 -0.37 -6.74 -5.38
C ALA A 128 1.13 -6.42 -5.51
N PHE A 129 1.53 -5.16 -5.31
CA PHE A 129 2.94 -4.78 -5.31
C PHE A 129 3.69 -5.34 -4.10
N ILE A 130 3.06 -5.38 -2.92
CA ILE A 130 3.61 -6.04 -1.73
C ILE A 130 3.80 -7.54 -1.98
N TYR A 131 2.82 -8.18 -2.60
CA TYR A 131 2.91 -9.60 -2.98
C TYR A 131 4.12 -9.82 -3.88
N LYS A 132 4.26 -9.07 -4.99
CA LYS A 132 5.44 -9.18 -5.87
C LYS A 132 6.74 -9.00 -5.10
N ALA A 133 6.82 -7.98 -4.27
CA ALA A 133 8.02 -7.66 -3.51
C ALA A 133 8.39 -8.73 -2.46
N SER A 134 7.41 -9.50 -1.98
CA SER A 134 7.62 -10.60 -1.03
C SER A 134 8.14 -11.87 -1.72
N PHE A 135 7.88 -12.04 -3.02
CA PHE A 135 8.32 -13.20 -3.82
C PHE A 135 9.45 -12.86 -4.80
N SER A 136 9.83 -11.58 -4.92
CA SER A 136 10.94 -11.11 -5.75
C SER A 136 11.52 -9.81 -5.14
N PRO A 137 12.83 -9.74 -4.84
CA PRO A 137 13.44 -8.61 -4.13
C PRO A 137 13.47 -7.29 -4.93
N ALA A 138 13.10 -7.31 -6.21
CA ALA A 138 13.05 -6.11 -7.05
C ALA A 138 11.62 -5.55 -7.14
N LEU A 139 11.42 -4.34 -6.61
CA LEU A 139 10.21 -3.55 -6.89
C LEU A 139 10.10 -3.32 -8.41
N PRO A 140 8.89 -3.38 -8.99
CA PRO A 140 8.74 -3.17 -10.42
C PRO A 140 9.28 -1.79 -10.82
N GLN A 141 10.25 -1.76 -11.74
CA GLN A 141 10.63 -0.53 -12.41
C GLN A 141 9.51 -0.11 -13.37
N GLY A 142 9.38 1.20 -13.61
CA GLY A 142 8.33 1.78 -14.46
C GLY A 142 8.37 1.21 -15.87
N VAL A 143 7.20 1.08 -16.50
CA VAL A 143 7.12 0.81 -17.94
C VAL A 143 7.51 2.11 -18.64
N ASN A 144 8.58 2.11 -19.44
CA ASN A 144 8.88 3.21 -20.35
C ASN A 144 7.70 3.30 -21.32
N HIS A 145 6.89 4.35 -21.17
CA HIS A 145 6.03 4.81 -22.25
C HIS A 145 6.94 5.57 -23.22
N GLY A 146 7.53 4.82 -24.15
CA GLY A 146 8.07 5.37 -25.39
C GLY A 146 6.95 5.57 -26.41
#